data_AF-A0A0F9R105-F1
#
_entry.id   AF-A0A0F9R105-F1
#
_cell.length_a   1.000
_cell.length_b   1.000
_cell.length_c   1.000
_cell.angle_alpha   90.00
_cell.angle_beta   90.00
_cell.angle_gamma   90.00
#
_symmetry.space_group_name_H-M   'P 1'
#
loop_
_entity.id
_entity.type
_entity.pdbx_description
1 polymer ?
#
loop_
_entity_poly.entity_id
_entity_poly.type
_entity_poly.pdbx_seq_one_letter_code
_entity_poly.pdbx_strand_id
1 'polypeptide(L)'
;MKKLILIILVILIIPIVIAIDNCKGTMFQQDIPCLLLLPVNQSVNPCNTLTTEVYNNGSTLLYTQTMAIYSPFKCNNTFNQTTFGTYTFQYGTGDTGSIVVEEDRFQQYYLYIAAFIVLLTLVGLGFWKHEGIFIMIAGILAMIIAINIFVNGFPNLTNEFLRNGMTLIVWGIGAYLIMLPGMEFFENWGND
;
A
#
# COMPACT_ATOMS: atom_id res chain seq x y z
N MET A 1 15.49 5.79 -27.92
CA MET A 1 15.80 5.64 -26.48
C MET A 1 15.20 6.74 -25.61
N LYS A 2 15.41 8.04 -25.88
CA LYS A 2 14.84 9.16 -25.07
C LYS A 2 13.30 9.11 -24.89
N LYS A 3 12.55 8.67 -25.90
CA LYS A 3 11.08 8.57 -25.83
C LYS A 3 10.57 7.47 -24.88
N LEU A 4 11.35 6.42 -24.64
CA LEU A 4 10.95 5.27 -23.81
C LEU A 4 11.16 5.56 -22.31
N ILE A 5 12.25 6.28 -21.98
CA ILE A 5 12.51 6.81 -20.63
C ILE A 5 11.41 7.80 -20.21
N LEU A 6 10.95 8.64 -21.13
CA LEU A 6 9.91 9.63 -20.84
C LEU A 6 8.54 8.98 -20.58
N ILE A 7 8.23 7.86 -21.24
CA ILE A 7 7.01 7.07 -20.97
C ILE A 7 7.08 6.41 -19.58
N ILE A 8 8.23 5.83 -19.21
CA ILE A 8 8.43 5.24 -17.89
C ILE A 8 8.34 6.32 -16.79
N LEU A 9 8.90 7.51 -17.02
CA LEU A 9 8.80 8.64 -16.10
C LEU A 9 7.34 9.09 -15.93
N VAL A 10 6.57 9.19 -17.02
CA VAL A 10 5.16 9.57 -16.98
C VAL A 10 4.31 8.53 -16.24
N ILE A 11 4.61 7.24 -16.37
CA ILE A 11 3.93 6.17 -15.62
C ILE A 11 4.25 6.26 -14.12
N LEU A 12 5.47 6.67 -13.74
CA LEU A 12 5.91 6.84 -12.35
C LEU A 12 5.33 8.10 -11.68
N ILE A 13 4.94 9.12 -12.45
CA ILE A 13 4.43 10.39 -11.91
C ILE A 13 2.90 10.39 -11.79
N ILE A 14 2.19 9.34 -12.22
CA ILE A 14 0.71 9.31 -12.08
C ILE A 14 0.39 9.40 -10.58
N PRO A 15 -0.21 10.49 -10.09
CA PRO A 15 -0.69 10.52 -8.73
C PRO A 15 -1.81 9.50 -8.63
N ILE A 16 -1.64 8.50 -7.78
CA ILE A 16 -2.71 7.57 -7.41
C ILE A 16 -3.73 8.41 -6.65
N VAL A 17 -4.75 8.93 -7.37
CA VAL A 17 -5.90 9.55 -6.73
C VAL A 17 -6.69 8.42 -6.10
N ILE A 18 -6.51 8.23 -4.79
CA ILE A 18 -7.32 7.29 -4.01
C ILE A 18 -8.70 7.95 -3.85
N ALA A 19 -9.68 7.46 -4.62
CA ALA A 19 -11.06 7.84 -4.42
C ALA A 19 -11.56 7.21 -3.11
N ILE A 20 -12.28 7.98 -2.28
CA ILE A 20 -12.93 7.45 -1.08
C ILE A 20 -14.04 6.50 -1.53
N ASP A 21 -13.93 5.22 -1.17
CA ASP A 21 -14.90 4.18 -1.50
C ASP A 21 -15.88 3.94 -0.34
N ASN A 22 -16.93 3.18 -0.59
CA ASN A 22 -17.91 2.77 0.42
C ASN A 22 -17.28 1.75 1.37
N CYS A 23 -17.60 1.87 2.66
CA CYS A 23 -17.15 0.90 3.65
C CYS A 23 -17.74 -0.48 3.36
N LYS A 24 -16.87 -1.49 3.37
CA LYS A 24 -17.22 -2.91 3.31
C LYS A 24 -17.21 -3.50 4.72
N GLY A 25 -17.76 -4.70 4.89
CA GLY A 25 -17.76 -5.37 6.19
C GLY A 25 -16.35 -5.61 6.75
N THR A 26 -15.42 -6.03 5.90
CA THR A 26 -13.98 -6.09 6.20
C THR A 26 -13.25 -5.11 5.30
N MET A 27 -12.36 -4.32 5.90
CA MET A 27 -11.66 -3.19 5.29
C MET A 27 -10.19 -3.25 5.69
N PHE A 28 -9.29 -2.88 4.78
CA PHE A 28 -7.90 -2.68 5.14
C PHE A 28 -7.66 -1.27 5.67
N GLN A 29 -6.68 -1.10 6.56
CA GLN A 29 -6.35 0.21 7.15
C GLN A 29 -6.12 1.32 6.12
N GLN A 30 -5.54 1.00 4.97
CA GLN A 30 -5.27 1.94 3.88
C GLN A 30 -6.51 2.34 3.05
N ASP A 31 -7.58 1.56 3.14
CA ASP A 31 -8.86 1.85 2.48
C ASP A 31 -9.72 2.84 3.30
N ILE A 32 -9.17 3.34 4.41
CA ILE A 32 -9.78 4.30 5.32
C ILE A 32 -9.13 5.66 5.07
N PRO A 33 -9.90 6.75 4.90
CA PRO A 33 -11.32 6.89 5.20
C PRO A 33 -12.25 6.25 4.17
N CYS A 34 -13.43 5.79 4.63
CA CYS A 34 -14.48 5.22 3.79
C CYS A 34 -15.87 5.81 4.11
N LEU A 35 -16.83 5.64 3.20
CA LEU A 35 -18.20 6.13 3.36
C LEU A 35 -19.15 5.05 3.88
N LEU A 36 -19.77 5.30 5.03
CA LEU A 36 -20.95 4.59 5.52
C LEU A 36 -22.18 5.14 4.79
N LEU A 37 -22.92 4.30 4.10
CA LEU A 37 -24.12 4.69 3.36
C LEU A 37 -25.39 4.11 4.00
N LEU A 38 -26.36 4.99 4.26
CA LEU A 38 -27.71 4.60 4.67
C LEU A 38 -28.69 4.90 3.53
N PRO A 39 -29.40 3.89 2.99
CA PRO A 39 -30.45 4.10 2.00
C PRO A 39 -31.69 4.67 2.68
N VAL A 40 -32.03 5.92 2.38
CA VAL A 40 -33.19 6.61 2.96
C VAL A 40 -33.71 7.68 2.00
N ASN A 41 -35.03 7.86 1.93
CA ASN A 41 -35.63 8.91 1.13
C ASN A 41 -35.54 10.25 1.87
N GLN A 42 -34.74 11.18 1.33
CA GLN A 42 -34.49 12.48 1.95
C GLN A 42 -35.73 13.38 2.02
N SER A 43 -36.74 13.15 1.19
CA SER A 43 -38.02 13.88 1.26
C SER A 43 -38.85 13.51 2.49
N VAL A 44 -38.58 12.35 3.10
CA VAL A 44 -39.28 11.85 4.29
C VAL A 44 -38.41 12.03 5.53
N ASN A 45 -37.15 11.58 5.46
CA ASN A 45 -36.17 11.66 6.54
C ASN A 45 -34.91 12.40 6.04
N PRO A 46 -34.79 13.70 6.31
CA PRO A 46 -33.62 14.49 5.92
C PRO A 46 -32.32 13.94 6.53
N CYS A 47 -31.22 13.87 5.78
CA CYS A 47 -29.95 13.32 6.30
C CYS A 47 -29.43 14.09 7.53
N ASN A 48 -29.68 15.39 7.60
CA ASN A 48 -29.24 16.24 8.70
C ASN A 48 -29.99 16.00 10.02
N THR A 49 -31.08 15.22 10.01
CA THR A 49 -31.76 14.76 11.23
C THR A 49 -31.33 13.35 11.65
N LEU A 50 -30.54 12.67 10.83
CA LEU A 50 -30.03 11.33 11.09
C LEU A 50 -28.60 11.42 11.64
N THR A 51 -28.31 10.57 12.62
CA THR A 51 -26.99 10.44 13.21
C THR A 51 -26.46 9.02 12.99
N THR A 52 -25.14 8.88 13.03
CA THR A 52 -24.46 7.59 13.16
C THR A 52 -23.57 7.64 14.39
N GLU A 53 -23.70 6.62 15.22
CA GLU A 53 -22.88 6.39 16.41
C GLU A 53 -21.91 5.25 16.10
N VAL A 54 -20.63 5.46 16.32
CA VAL A 54 -19.58 4.47 16.05
C VAL A 54 -18.93 4.04 17.35
N TYR A 55 -18.83 2.74 17.56
CA TYR A 55 -18.31 2.13 18.77
C TYR A 55 -17.09 1.27 18.47
N ASN A 56 -16.14 1.25 19.41
CA ASN A 56 -15.05 0.30 19.43
C ASN A 56 -15.51 -1.01 20.09
N ASN A 57 -15.37 -2.12 19.36
CA ASN A 57 -15.68 -3.47 19.81
C ASN A 57 -17.05 -3.60 20.51
N GLY A 58 -18.07 -2.89 19.99
CA GLY A 58 -19.43 -2.91 20.52
C GLY A 58 -19.64 -2.29 21.91
N SER A 59 -18.62 -1.72 22.54
CA SER A 59 -18.69 -1.35 23.97
C SER A 59 -18.43 0.13 24.26
N THR A 60 -17.54 0.77 23.51
CA THR A 60 -17.11 2.15 23.79
C THR A 60 -17.52 3.06 22.65
N LEU A 61 -18.40 4.04 22.90
CA LEU A 61 -18.75 5.06 21.92
C LEU A 61 -17.50 5.90 21.60
N LEU A 62 -17.09 5.92 20.33
CA LEU A 62 -15.97 6.71 19.85
C LEU A 62 -16.43 8.11 19.46
N TYR A 63 -17.47 8.19 18.64
CA TYR A 63 -18.04 9.45 18.17
C TYR A 63 -19.46 9.26 17.65
N THR A 64 -20.18 10.38 17.62
CA THR A 64 -21.49 10.53 16.99
C THR A 64 -21.38 11.62 15.93
N GLN A 65 -21.89 11.37 14.73
CA GLN A 65 -21.84 12.33 13.64
C GLN A 65 -23.17 12.38 12.90
N THR A 66 -23.61 13.60 12.59
CA THR A 66 -24.78 13.85 11.73
C THR A 66 -24.46 13.46 10.29
N MET A 67 -25.39 12.78 9.63
CA MET A 67 -25.20 12.32 8.26
C MET A 67 -25.29 13.46 7.26
N ALA A 68 -24.51 13.36 6.18
CA ALA A 68 -24.54 14.29 5.06
C ALA A 68 -25.32 13.69 3.87
N ILE A 69 -25.71 14.56 2.95
CA ILE A 69 -26.43 14.19 1.74
C ILE A 69 -25.41 13.61 0.74
N TYR A 70 -25.61 12.35 0.36
CA TYR A 70 -24.83 11.72 -0.71
C TYR A 70 -25.59 11.74 -2.04
N SER A 71 -26.86 11.33 -2.01
CA SER A 71 -27.78 11.37 -3.15
C SER A 71 -29.22 11.44 -2.67
N PRO A 72 -30.23 11.75 -3.51
CA PRO A 72 -31.62 11.91 -3.07
C PRO A 72 -32.22 10.73 -2.27
N PHE A 73 -31.62 9.54 -2.38
CA PHE A 73 -32.03 8.32 -1.70
C PHE A 73 -30.96 7.72 -0.77
N LYS A 74 -29.87 8.45 -0.50
CA LYS A 74 -28.76 7.98 0.34
C LYS A 74 -28.18 9.11 1.19
N CYS A 75 -27.95 8.81 2.45
CA CYS A 75 -27.15 9.62 3.35
C CYS A 75 -25.78 8.98 3.54
N ASN A 76 -24.74 9.78 3.73
CA ASN A 76 -23.40 9.28 4.03
C ASN A 76 -22.86 9.79 5.36
N ASN A 77 -21.92 9.03 5.89
CA ASN A 77 -21.05 9.42 6.97
C ASN A 77 -19.62 8.92 6.68
N THR A 78 -18.60 9.63 7.13
CA THR A 78 -17.20 9.22 6.91
C THR A 78 -16.71 8.42 8.12
N PHE A 79 -16.27 7.21 7.87
CA PHE A 79 -15.56 6.41 8.85
C PHE A 79 -14.05 6.66 8.73
N ASN A 80 -13.40 6.97 9.85
CA ASN A 80 -12.01 7.43 9.88
C ASN A 80 -11.12 6.72 10.93
N GLN A 81 -11.55 5.56 11.44
CA GLN A 81 -10.79 4.84 12.47
C GLN A 81 -9.75 3.93 11.83
N THR A 82 -8.47 4.22 12.03
CA THR A 82 -7.36 3.48 11.41
C THR A 82 -6.76 2.40 12.30
N THR A 83 -7.17 2.32 13.56
CA THR A 83 -6.69 1.29 14.49
C THR A 83 -7.30 -0.08 14.17
N PHE A 84 -6.51 -1.15 14.28
CA PHE A 84 -7.01 -2.50 14.04
C PHE A 84 -8.07 -2.90 15.05
N GLY A 85 -9.13 -3.56 14.57
CA GLY A 85 -10.21 -4.02 15.42
C GLY A 85 -11.57 -4.04 14.73
N THR A 86 -12.59 -4.42 15.49
CA THR A 86 -13.97 -4.40 15.04
C THR A 86 -14.67 -3.16 15.55
N TYR A 87 -15.28 -2.42 14.65
CA TYR A 87 -16.09 -1.24 14.95
C TYR A 87 -17.53 -1.55 14.61
N THR A 88 -18.44 -1.26 15.52
CA THR A 88 -19.87 -1.36 15.25
C THR A 88 -20.42 0.04 15.09
N PHE A 89 -21.34 0.23 14.17
CA PHE A 89 -22.02 1.49 13.98
C PHE A 89 -23.53 1.29 14.08
N GLN A 90 -24.21 2.29 14.62
CA GLN A 90 -25.65 2.35 14.77
C GLN A 90 -26.16 3.65 14.16
N TYR A 91 -27.15 3.55 13.30
CA TYR A 91 -27.86 4.71 12.76
C TYR A 91 -28.98 5.13 13.70
N GLY A 92 -29.34 6.41 13.67
CA GLY A 92 -30.50 6.94 14.42
C GLY A 92 -31.84 6.29 14.05
N THR A 93 -31.89 5.53 12.94
CA THR A 93 -33.05 4.69 12.55
C THR A 93 -33.15 3.38 13.33
N GLY A 94 -32.11 3.00 14.08
CA GLY A 94 -31.98 1.71 14.76
C GLY A 94 -31.24 0.65 13.95
N ASP A 95 -30.91 0.91 12.69
CA ASP A 95 -30.10 0.00 11.86
C ASP A 95 -28.67 -0.06 12.38
N THR A 96 -28.08 -1.27 12.38
CA THR A 96 -26.71 -1.49 12.86
C THR A 96 -25.86 -2.22 11.83
N GLY A 97 -24.55 -1.99 11.86
CA GLY A 97 -23.59 -2.77 11.10
C GLY A 97 -22.22 -2.80 11.77
N SER A 98 -21.27 -3.49 11.14
CA SER A 98 -19.91 -3.59 11.66
C SER A 98 -18.88 -3.46 10.54
N ILE A 99 -17.75 -2.85 10.86
CA ILE A 99 -16.53 -2.80 10.05
C ILE A 99 -15.42 -3.48 10.83
N VAL A 100 -14.74 -4.44 10.21
CA VAL A 100 -13.50 -5.01 10.71
C VAL A 100 -12.34 -4.34 9.97
N VAL A 101 -11.48 -3.66 10.71
CA VAL A 101 -10.27 -3.03 10.17
C VAL A 101 -9.10 -4.00 10.37
N GLU A 102 -8.59 -4.50 9.25
CA GLU A 102 -7.48 -5.45 9.19
C GLU A 102 -6.22 -4.83 8.59
N GLU A 103 -5.08 -5.45 8.88
CA GLU A 103 -3.81 -5.14 8.26
C GLU A 103 -3.75 -5.77 6.86
N ASP A 104 -3.43 -4.97 5.82
CA ASP A 104 -3.20 -5.52 4.48
C ASP A 104 -1.82 -6.17 4.38
N ARG A 105 -1.77 -7.46 4.71
CA ARG A 105 -0.56 -8.29 4.56
C ARG A 105 -0.34 -8.75 3.11
N PHE A 106 -1.30 -8.56 2.22
CA PHE A 106 -1.22 -9.01 0.82
C PHE A 106 -0.56 -7.99 -0.09
N GLN A 107 -0.76 -6.69 0.13
CA GLN A 107 -0.15 -5.65 -0.71
C GLN A 107 1.38 -5.66 -0.63
N GLN A 108 1.96 -5.86 0.56
CA GLN A 108 3.41 -5.98 0.73
C GLN A 108 3.96 -7.17 -0.09
N TYR A 109 3.23 -8.29 -0.12
CA TYR A 109 3.62 -9.46 -0.90
C TYR A 109 3.65 -9.20 -2.40
N TYR A 110 2.62 -8.53 -2.94
CA TYR A 110 2.59 -8.13 -4.36
C TYR A 110 3.72 -7.15 -4.71
N LEU A 111 4.05 -6.23 -3.81
CA LEU A 111 5.14 -5.29 -4.00
C LEU A 111 6.48 -6.03 -4.15
N TYR A 112 6.75 -7.04 -3.32
CA TYR A 112 7.96 -7.85 -3.42
C TYR A 112 8.04 -8.64 -4.73
N ILE A 113 6.93 -9.22 -5.20
CA ILE A 113 6.88 -9.91 -6.50
C ILE A 113 7.19 -8.92 -7.64
N ALA A 114 6.53 -7.76 -7.64
CA ALA A 114 6.74 -6.75 -8.66
C ALA A 114 8.20 -6.25 -8.67
N ALA A 115 8.75 -5.96 -7.49
CA ALA A 115 10.13 -5.53 -7.34
C ALA A 115 11.13 -6.61 -7.81
N PHE A 116 10.84 -7.88 -7.57
CA PHE A 116 11.66 -8.99 -8.06
C PHE A 116 11.63 -9.12 -9.58
N ILE A 117 10.45 -8.96 -10.21
CA ILE A 117 10.32 -8.95 -11.67
C ILE A 117 11.12 -7.79 -12.27
N VAL A 118 11.02 -6.59 -11.69
CA VAL A 118 11.79 -5.41 -12.12
C VAL A 118 13.30 -5.66 -11.96
N LEU A 119 13.73 -6.24 -10.84
CA LEU A 119 15.13 -6.61 -10.60
C LEU A 119 15.65 -7.55 -11.70
N LEU A 120 14.95 -8.65 -11.98
CA LEU A 120 15.34 -9.59 -13.04
C LEU A 120 15.37 -8.92 -14.41
N THR A 121 14.42 -8.04 -14.70
CA THR A 121 14.37 -7.30 -15.96
C THR A 121 15.57 -6.37 -16.11
N LEU A 122 15.93 -5.65 -15.05
CA LEU A 122 17.08 -4.74 -15.04
C LEU A 122 18.40 -5.50 -15.19
N VAL A 123 18.57 -6.62 -14.47
CA VAL A 123 19.75 -7.49 -14.62
C VAL A 123 19.84 -8.02 -16.06
N GLY A 124 18.74 -8.53 -16.62
CA GLY A 124 18.69 -9.04 -17.99
C GLY A 124 19.01 -7.95 -19.02
N LEU A 125 18.48 -6.74 -18.86
CA LEU A 125 18.78 -5.60 -19.72
C LEU A 125 20.25 -5.17 -19.60
N GLY A 126 20.80 -5.14 -18.37
CA GLY A 126 22.19 -4.80 -18.12
C GLY A 126 23.16 -5.73 -18.85
N PHE A 127 22.93 -7.04 -18.78
CA PHE A 127 23.74 -8.02 -19.52
C PHE A 127 23.51 -7.96 -21.04
N TRP A 128 22.28 -7.71 -21.50
CA TRP A 128 21.99 -7.67 -22.94
C TRP A 128 22.51 -6.40 -23.64
N LYS A 129 22.52 -5.27 -22.92
CA LYS A 129 23.03 -3.98 -23.43
C LYS A 129 24.48 -3.70 -23.08
N HIS A 130 25.10 -4.55 -22.25
CA HIS A 130 26.43 -4.31 -21.68
C HIS A 130 26.51 -2.95 -20.97
N GLU A 131 25.42 -2.55 -20.31
CA GLU A 131 25.33 -1.28 -19.58
C GLU A 131 25.31 -1.57 -18.07
N GLY A 132 26.46 -1.35 -17.42
CA GLY A 132 26.62 -1.58 -15.97
C GLY A 132 25.67 -0.78 -15.09
N ILE A 133 25.14 0.34 -15.60
CA ILE A 133 24.15 1.17 -14.89
C ILE A 133 22.88 0.40 -14.55
N PHE A 134 22.34 -0.42 -15.47
CA PHE A 134 21.14 -1.21 -15.17
C PHE A 134 21.41 -2.27 -14.10
N ILE A 135 22.61 -2.85 -14.10
CA ILE A 135 23.04 -3.82 -13.08
C ILE A 135 23.17 -3.14 -11.71
N MET A 136 23.75 -1.94 -11.65
CA MET A 136 23.83 -1.15 -10.42
C MET A 136 22.44 -0.78 -9.89
N ILE A 137 21.51 -0.33 -10.74
CA ILE A 137 20.15 0.00 -10.31
C ILE A 137 19.43 -1.25 -9.78
N ALA A 138 19.61 -2.41 -10.42
CA ALA A 138 19.08 -3.68 -9.91
C ALA A 138 19.66 -4.03 -8.53
N GLY A 139 20.96 -3.79 -8.33
CA GLY A 139 21.62 -3.98 -7.04
C GLY A 139 21.08 -3.05 -5.95
N ILE A 140 20.86 -1.77 -6.25
CA ILE A 140 20.22 -0.82 -5.33
C ILE A 140 18.79 -1.27 -4.98
N LEU A 141 18.02 -1.72 -5.96
CA LEU A 141 16.67 -2.24 -5.74
C LEU A 141 16.70 -3.47 -4.81
N ALA A 142 17.64 -4.39 -5.00
CA ALA A 142 17.83 -5.53 -4.11
C ALA A 142 18.14 -5.09 -2.67
N MET A 143 19.00 -4.09 -2.49
CA MET A 143 19.32 -3.52 -1.17
C MET A 143 18.10 -2.89 -0.50
N ILE A 144 17.27 -2.17 -1.26
CA ILE A 144 16.00 -1.59 -0.75
C ILE A 144 15.05 -2.70 -0.29
N ILE A 145 14.92 -3.77 -1.07
CA ILE A 145 14.12 -4.95 -0.69
C ILE A 145 14.66 -5.56 0.60
N ALA A 146 15.97 -5.76 0.71
CA ALA A 146 16.60 -6.33 1.91
C ALA A 146 16.35 -5.49 3.17
N ILE A 147 16.49 -4.15 3.06
CA ILE A 147 16.20 -3.22 4.16
C ILE A 147 14.73 -3.29 4.54
N ASN A 148 13.81 -3.33 3.56
CA ASN A 148 12.38 -3.41 3.85
C ASN A 148 12.02 -4.72 4.57
N ILE A 149 12.56 -5.86 4.13
CA ILE A 149 12.39 -7.16 4.80
C ILE A 149 12.95 -7.12 6.23
N PHE A 150 14.07 -6.43 6.45
CA PHE A 150 14.66 -6.30 7.77
C PHE A 150 13.80 -5.48 8.73
N VAL A 151 13.28 -4.33 8.27
CA VAL A 151 12.51 -3.38 9.09
C VAL A 151 11.07 -3.83 9.29
N ASN A 152 10.38 -4.17 8.20
CA ASN A 152 8.95 -4.46 8.19
C ASN A 152 8.64 -5.96 8.24
N GLY A 153 9.65 -6.81 8.02
CA GLY A 153 9.45 -8.26 7.89
C GLY A 153 9.04 -8.69 6.48
N PHE A 154 8.83 -10.00 6.36
CA PHE A 154 8.25 -10.60 5.16
C PHE A 154 6.87 -11.17 5.48
N PRO A 155 5.84 -10.93 4.64
CA PRO A 155 4.49 -11.42 4.88
C PRO A 155 4.49 -12.92 5.13
N ASN A 156 3.79 -13.35 6.19
CA ASN A 156 3.66 -14.75 6.61
C ASN A 156 4.97 -15.47 7.02
N LEU A 157 6.08 -14.74 7.16
CA LEU A 157 7.33 -15.30 7.68
C LEU A 157 7.52 -14.90 9.14
N THR A 158 7.03 -15.73 10.06
CA THR A 158 7.15 -15.50 11.51
C THR A 158 8.51 -15.91 12.09
N ASN A 159 9.29 -16.71 11.34
CA ASN A 159 10.57 -17.22 11.80
C ASN A 159 11.68 -16.17 11.58
N GLU A 160 12.22 -15.64 12.68
CA GLU A 160 13.26 -14.60 12.65
C GLU A 160 14.56 -15.07 11.98
N PHE A 161 14.94 -16.35 12.14
CA PHE A 161 16.12 -16.90 11.50
C PHE A 161 15.98 -16.91 9.98
N LEU A 162 14.84 -17.36 9.45
CA LEU A 162 14.57 -17.35 8.01
C LEU A 162 14.48 -15.92 7.47
N ARG A 163 13.88 -14.99 8.23
CA ARG A 163 13.82 -13.57 7.87
C ARG A 163 15.23 -13.00 7.72
N ASN A 164 16.07 -13.16 8.74
CA ASN A 164 17.42 -12.62 8.75
C ASN A 164 18.31 -13.28 7.68
N GLY A 165 18.15 -14.59 7.46
CA GLY A 165 18.84 -15.30 6.38
C GLY A 165 18.48 -14.76 4.99
N MET A 166 17.19 -14.55 4.72
CA MET A 166 16.72 -13.97 3.47
C MET A 166 17.20 -12.54 3.28
N THR A 167 17.13 -11.70 4.33
CA THR A 167 17.69 -10.34 4.31
C THR A 167 19.16 -10.36 3.92
N LEU A 168 19.97 -11.22 4.55
CA LEU A 168 21.41 -11.30 4.28
C LEU A 168 21.71 -11.74 2.85
N ILE A 169 20.97 -12.72 2.33
CA ILE A 169 21.11 -13.19 0.95
C ILE A 169 20.78 -12.06 -0.05
N VAL A 170 19.62 -11.42 0.11
CA VAL A 170 19.17 -10.36 -0.81
C VAL A 170 20.11 -9.16 -0.74
N TRP A 171 20.58 -8.80 0.45
CA TRP A 171 21.58 -7.76 0.65
C TRP A 171 22.91 -8.11 -0.03
N GLY A 172 23.40 -9.35 0.12
CA GLY A 172 24.62 -9.82 -0.52
C GLY A 172 24.53 -9.78 -2.05
N ILE A 173 23.39 -10.18 -2.63
CA ILE A 173 23.12 -10.03 -4.06
C ILE A 173 23.16 -8.56 -4.47
N GLY A 174 22.52 -7.68 -3.70
CA GLY A 174 22.52 -6.24 -3.97
C GLY A 174 23.90 -5.62 -3.96
N ALA A 175 24.69 -5.91 -2.91
CA ALA A 175 26.06 -5.45 -2.79
C ALA A 175 26.94 -5.94 -3.95
N TYR A 176 26.82 -7.22 -4.32
CA TYR A 176 27.55 -7.81 -5.44
C TYR A 176 27.23 -7.12 -6.78
N LEU A 177 25.94 -6.91 -7.07
CA LEU A 177 25.50 -6.26 -8.31
C LEU A 177 25.89 -4.78 -8.40
N ILE A 178 26.12 -4.10 -7.27
CA ILE A 178 26.66 -2.74 -7.26
C ILE A 178 28.18 -2.76 -7.44
N MET A 179 28.88 -3.63 -6.71
CA MET A 179 30.34 -3.65 -6.70
C MET A 179 30.95 -4.05 -8.04
N LEU A 180 30.37 -5.05 -8.73
CA LEU A 180 30.95 -5.59 -9.97
C LEU A 180 31.09 -4.52 -11.08
N PRO A 181 30.02 -3.85 -11.55
CA PRO A 181 30.14 -2.76 -12.51
C PRO A 181 30.87 -1.54 -11.94
N GLY A 182 30.83 -1.34 -10.61
CA GLY A 182 31.59 -0.28 -9.95
C GLY A 182 33.10 -0.46 -10.10
N MET A 183 33.61 -1.68 -9.90
CA MET A 183 35.03 -2.01 -10.10
C MET A 183 35.44 -1.84 -11.56
N GLU A 184 34.62 -2.32 -12.51
CA GLU A 184 34.88 -2.11 -13.95
C GLU A 184 34.96 -0.64 -14.33
N PHE A 185 34.13 0.22 -13.71
CA PHE A 185 34.21 1.66 -13.89
C PHE A 185 35.54 2.22 -13.36
N PHE A 186 35.94 1.86 -12.13
CA PHE A 186 37.18 2.33 -11.53
C PHE A 186 38.43 1.85 -12.26
N GLU A 187 38.44 0.63 -12.82
CA GLU A 187 39.56 0.10 -13.60
C GLU A 187 39.76 0.85 -14.92
N ASN A 188 38.67 1.31 -15.53
CA ASN A 188 38.72 2.07 -16.78
C ASN A 188 38.86 3.59 -16.55
N TRP A 189 38.69 4.05 -15.30
CA TRP A 189 38.79 5.46 -14.95
C TRP A 189 40.27 5.91 -14.95
N GLY A 190 40.68 6.55 -16.05
CA GLY A 190 42.05 7.04 -16.25
C GLY A 190 42.77 6.43 -17.45
N ASN A 191 42.12 5.52 -18.19
CA ASN A 191 42.63 4.97 -19.45
C ASN A 191 42.06 5.69 -20.71
N ASP A 192 41.30 6.77 -20.52
CA ASP A 192 40.81 7.69 -21.56
C ASP A 192 41.49 9.07 -21.45
#